data_AF-A0A6V7LDG4-F1
#
_entry.id   AF-A0A6V7LDG4-F1
#
_cell.length_a   1.000
_cell.length_b   1.000
_cell.length_c   1.000
_cell.angle_alpha   90.00
_cell.angle_beta   90.00
_cell.angle_gamma   90.00
#
_symmetry.space_group_name_H-M   'P 1'
#
loop_
_entity.id
_entity.type
_entity.pdbx_description
1 polymer ?
#
loop_
_entity_poly.entity_id
_entity_poly.type
_entity_poly.pdbx_seq_one_letter_code
_entity_poly.pdbx_strand_id
1 'polypeptide(L)' 'NSYYYLLRRYLESIYPGCEAKSTFLKLIQKISDLHKLNNEIVGVYLNVNPSSVEPLLIEIFDLKH' A
#
# COMPACT_ATOMS: atom_id res chain seq x y z
N ASN A 1 1.62 12.83 -6.80
CA ASN A 1 1.33 14.06 -6.04
C ASN A 1 -0.11 14.57 -6.21
N SER A 2 -0.71 14.54 -7.41
CA SER A 2 -2.11 14.95 -7.65
C SER A 2 -3.15 14.16 -6.84
N TYR A 3 -2.98 12.85 -6.68
CA TYR A 3 -3.94 12.01 -5.94
C TYR A 3 -3.98 12.29 -4.44
N TYR A 4 -2.84 12.62 -3.80
CA TYR A 4 -2.82 13.03 -2.40
C TYR A 4 -3.54 14.36 -2.17
N TYR A 5 -3.36 15.30 -3.10
CA TYR A 5 -4.08 16.56 -3.07
C TYR A 5 -5.59 16.34 -3.22
N LEU A 6 -6.01 15.50 -4.17
CA LEU A 6 -7.43 15.18 -4.38
C LEU A 6 -8.04 14.52 -3.14
N LEU A 7 -7.35 13.54 -2.54
CA LEU A 7 -7.80 12.88 -1.31
C LEU A 7 -7.96 13.90 -0.17
N ARG A 8 -6.99 14.81 0.00
CA ARG A 8 -7.08 15.86 1.01
C ARG A 8 -8.28 16.78 0.78
N ARG A 9 -8.49 17.25 -0.46
CA ARG A 9 -9.63 18.10 -0.82
C ARG A 9 -10.98 17.40 -0.62
N TYR A 10 -11.04 16.12 -0.96
CA TYR A 10 -12.22 15.29 -0.72
C TYR A 10 -12.52 15.17 0.77
N LEU A 11 -11.52 14.86 1.61
CA LEU A 11 -11.69 14.78 3.05
C LEU A 11 -12.14 16.11 3.66
N GLU A 12 -11.57 17.23 3.20
CA GLU A 12 -11.99 18.58 3.60
C GLU A 12 -13.46 18.89 3.20
N SER A 13 -13.99 18.24 2.17
CA SER A 13 -15.39 18.43 1.74
C SER A 13 -16.41 17.60 2.52
N ILE A 14 -15.99 16.52 3.19
CA ILE A 14 -16.89 15.60 3.90
C ILE A 14 -16.69 15.56 5.41
N TYR A 15 -15.55 16.07 5.93
CA TYR A 15 -15.26 16.13 7.36
C TYR A 15 -15.07 17.58 7.82
N PRO A 16 -15.67 17.99 8.94
CA PRO A 16 -15.51 19.33 9.47
C PRO A 16 -14.14 19.54 10.14
N GLY A 17 -13.59 20.74 9.98
CA GLY A 17 -12.45 21.23 10.75
C GLY A 17 -11.22 20.31 10.75
N CYS A 18 -10.69 20.04 11.94
CA CYS A 18 -9.45 19.27 12.11
C CYS A 18 -9.59 17.76 11.80
N GLU A 19 -10.81 17.25 11.70
CA GLU A 19 -11.06 15.82 11.45
C GLU A 19 -10.54 15.41 10.08
N ALA A 20 -10.75 16.24 9.05
CA ALA A 20 -10.23 16.00 7.70
C ALA A 20 -8.70 15.81 7.71
N LYS A 21 -7.97 16.67 8.43
CA LYS A 21 -6.51 16.60 8.56
C LYS A 21 -6.06 15.36 9.33
N SER A 22 -6.72 15.04 10.45
CA SER A 22 -6.40 13.84 11.25
C SER A 22 -6.61 12.57 10.43
N THR A 23 -7.73 12.47 9.71
CA THR A 23 -8.06 11.34 8.85
C THR A 23 -7.07 11.22 7.70
N PHE A 24 -6.70 12.32 7.04
CA PHE A 24 -5.69 12.32 6.00
C PHE A 24 -4.37 11.72 6.51
N LEU A 25 -3.84 12.22 7.63
CA LEU A 25 -2.58 11.73 8.20
C LEU A 25 -2.65 10.24 8.58
N LYS A 26 -3.76 9.78 9.16
CA LYS A 26 -3.98 8.35 9.47
C LYS A 26 -3.98 7.49 8.21
N LEU A 27 -4.59 7.95 7.11
CA LEU A 27 -4.60 7.22 5.84
C LEU A 27 -3.21 7.14 5.21
N ILE A 28 -2.45 8.24 5.22
CA ILE A 28 -1.06 8.22 4.74
C ILE A 28 -0.21 7.24 5.54
N GLN A 29 -0.36 7.21 6.87
CA GLN A 29 0.32 6.24 7.73
C GLN A 29 -0.05 4.80 7.36
N LYS A 30 -1.35 4.50 7.21
CA LYS A 30 -1.81 3.16 6.81
C LYS A 30 -1.25 2.71 5.46
N ILE A 31 -1.14 3.61 4.48
CA ILE A 31 -0.52 3.29 3.19
C ILE A 31 0.97 2.95 3.38
N SER A 32 1.68 3.72 4.19
CA SER A 32 3.09 3.42 4.51
C SER A 32 3.25 2.08 5.22
N ASP A 33 2.37 1.74 6.16
CA ASP A 33 2.41 0.48 6.87
C ASP A 33 2.08 -0.70 5.95
N LEU A 34 1.14 -0.51 5.01
CA LEU A 34 0.81 -1.51 3.99
C LEU A 34 1.99 -1.77 3.05
N HIS A 35 2.75 -0.74 2.67
CA HIS A 35 3.98 -0.93 1.90
C HIS A 35 5.05 -1.73 2.68
N LYS A 36 5.21 -1.47 3.98
CA LYS A 36 6.13 -2.25 4.83
C LYS A 36 5.72 -3.72 4.90
N LEU A 37 4.44 -3.97 5.19
CA LEU A 37 3.89 -5.32 5.24
C LEU A 37 4.04 -6.04 3.89
N ASN A 38 3.78 -5.37 2.78
CA ASN A 38 3.99 -5.94 1.46
C ASN A 38 5.44 -6.39 1.26
N ASN A 39 6.42 -5.57 1.64
CA ASN A 39 7.83 -5.93 1.52
C ASN A 39 8.20 -7.14 2.41
N GLU A 40 7.65 -7.23 3.61
CA GLU A 40 7.84 -8.38 4.49
C GLU A 40 7.23 -9.66 3.89
N ILE A 41 6.00 -9.57 3.37
CA ILE A 41 5.30 -10.71 2.74
C ILE A 41 6.01 -11.18 1.47
N VAL A 42 6.45 -10.27 0.60
CA VAL A 42 7.24 -10.62 -0.60
C VAL A 42 8.51 -11.38 -0.20
N GLY A 43 9.17 -10.97 0.89
CA GLY A 43 10.29 -11.71 1.47
C GLY A 43 9.94 -13.15 1.86
N VAL A 44 8.73 -13.41 2.36
CA VAL A 44 8.25 -14.77 2.65
C VAL A 44 7.98 -15.54 1.34
N TYR A 45 7.35 -14.92 0.34
CA TYR A 45 7.08 -15.56 -0.95
C TYR A 45 8.37 -15.95 -1.71
N LEU A 46 9.44 -15.17 -1.57
CA LEU A 46 10.77 -15.52 -2.11
C LEU A 46 11.37 -16.79 -1.47
N ASN A 47 10.91 -17.20 -0.29
CA ASN A 47 11.32 -18.45 0.37
C ASN A 47 10.44 -19.65 0.00
N VAL A 48 9.39 -19.45 -0.83
CA VAL A 48 8.52 -20.51 -1.34
C VAL A 48 9.13 -21.05 -2.64
N ASN A 49 9.07 -22.37 -2.84
CA ASN A 49 9.55 -22.99 -4.07
C ASN A 49 8.82 -22.37 -5.29
N PRO A 50 9.52 -21.69 -6.22
CA PRO A 50 8.90 -21.03 -7.37
C PRO A 50 8.07 -21.97 -8.25
N SER A 51 8.38 -23.28 -8.24
CA SER A 51 7.64 -24.31 -8.98
C SER A 51 6.21 -24.54 -8.46
N SER A 52 5.89 -24.01 -7.28
CA SER A 52 4.56 -24.07 -6.65
C SER A 52 3.77 -22.76 -6.74
N VAL A 53 4.32 -21.76 -7.45
CA VAL A 53 3.73 -20.42 -7.60
C VAL A 53 3.27 -20.22 -9.04
N GLU A 54 2.10 -19.59 -9.23
CA GLU A 54 1.55 -19.30 -10.56
C GLU A 54 2.46 -18.32 -11.35
N PRO A 55 2.66 -18.50 -12.67
CA PRO A 55 3.60 -17.70 -13.47
C PRO A 55 3.41 -16.18 -13.35
N LEU A 56 2.16 -15.70 -13.28
CA LEU A 56 1.88 -14.27 -13.15
C LEU A 56 2.37 -13.70 -11.81
N LEU A 57 2.30 -14.48 -10.73
CA LEU A 57 2.78 -14.05 -9.41
C LEU A 57 4.30 -14.02 -9.37
N ILE A 58 4.98 -14.92 -10.08
CA ILE A 58 6.44 -14.88 -10.26
C ILE A 58 6.85 -13.58 -10.95
N GLU A 59 6.09 -13.12 -11.95
CA GLU A 59 6.35 -11.85 -12.65
C GLU A 59 6.04 -10.62 -11.80
N ILE A 60 4.90 -10.59 -11.10
CA ILE A 60 4.47 -9.45 -10.27
C ILE A 60 5.40 -9.24 -9.08
N PHE A 61 5.89 -10.32 -8.47
CA PHE A 61 6.74 -10.27 -7.28
C PHE A 61 8.24 -10.45 -7.58
N ASP A 62 8.62 -10.54 -8.86
CA ASP A 62 10.00 -10.74 -9.33
C ASP A 62 10.73 -11.91 -8.64
N LEU A 63 10.06 -13.06 -8.54
CA LEU A 63 10.54 -14.24 -7.79
C LEU A 63 11.60 -15.08 -8.55
N LYS A 64 12.30 -14.52 -9.55
CA LYS A 64 13.13 -15.28 -10.52
C LYS A 64 14.54 -15.67 -10.01
N HIS A 65 14.72 -15.91 -8.71
CA HIS A 65 16.00 -16.34 -8.14
C HIS A 65 15.95 -17.77 -7.61
#